data_AF-A0AA42ZIG0-F1
#
_entry.id   AF-A0AA42ZIG0-F1
#
_cell.length_a   1.000
_cell.length_b   1.000
_cell.length_c   1.000
_cell.angle_alpha   90.00
_cell.angle_beta   90.00
_cell.angle_gamma   90.00
#
_symmetry.space_group_name_H-M   'P 1'
#
loop_
_entity.id
_entity.type
_entity.pdbx_description
1 polymer ?
#
loop_
_entity_poly.entity_id
_entity_poly.type
_entity_poly.pdbx_seq_one_letter_code
_entity_poly.pdbx_strand_id
1 'polypeptide(L)'
;MKIQRSAAILLSRQPLRPCGQDAWVRQTLSAVRWVKANSLVLHSSVGVQTWELITALASVEKLPLILMIPAASKADFFKIKKQTLEQFALDETLVTFRALLAIDERSFDKHKLMQERDQLIALDSDVVVPISIRKGGVMSELVAAAETDGKPIINSWRINHETRVGKLGYTIAPEDLTEEILSCKDRYLVHWTRAANTCWPTERAVDYYRDVVHSQKCPRSGFDTLESIMNSRKIVASSNNMPGNTRCVCFSALRPSELVPLIRWRARYSQMSFEPYGIGIERKTANALGIKPVCYYQSAEGPPSVIEPWLTQSAGSKSDWRQEKEYRHSGDIDFSAIPKDRLACFCRTSAEAEQLSASTGIRTVPFTD
;
A
#
# COMPACT_ATOMS: atom_id res chain seq x y z
N MET A 1 -18.27 -26.97 27.57
CA MET A 1 -17.99 -25.68 26.92
C MET A 1 -19.03 -25.50 25.82
N LYS A 2 -19.86 -24.45 25.85
CA LYS A 2 -20.82 -24.19 24.78
C LYS A 2 -20.00 -23.79 23.55
N ILE A 3 -20.13 -24.51 22.44
CA ILE A 3 -19.42 -24.17 21.20
C ILE A 3 -19.92 -22.78 20.79
N GLN A 4 -19.03 -21.79 20.81
CA GLN A 4 -19.38 -20.44 20.39
C GLN A 4 -19.54 -20.44 18.88
N ARG A 5 -20.71 -20.00 18.41
CA ARG A 5 -20.97 -19.89 16.97
C ARG A 5 -20.03 -18.86 16.34
N SER A 6 -19.72 -19.08 15.07
CA SER A 6 -18.74 -18.33 14.30
C SER A 6 -19.29 -17.84 12.96
N ALA A 7 -18.70 -16.78 12.41
CA ALA A 7 -19.11 -16.20 11.14
C ALA A 7 -17.89 -15.92 10.25
N ALA A 8 -18.07 -16.05 8.94
CA ALA A 8 -17.12 -15.58 7.93
C ALA A 8 -17.76 -14.47 7.09
N ILE A 9 -17.09 -13.32 7.02
CA ILE A 9 -17.47 -12.22 6.11
C ILE A 9 -16.71 -12.41 4.81
N LEU A 10 -17.43 -12.63 3.70
CA LEU A 10 -16.81 -12.90 2.40
C LEU A 10 -16.88 -11.68 1.49
N LEU A 11 -15.72 -11.32 0.93
CA LEU A 11 -15.53 -10.22 -0.01
C LEU A 11 -14.65 -10.66 -1.17
N SER A 12 -15.11 -10.40 -2.40
CA SER A 12 -14.22 -10.42 -3.55
C SER A 12 -13.21 -9.29 -3.48
N ARG A 13 -12.10 -9.38 -4.24
CA ARG A 13 -11.10 -8.32 -4.33
C ARG A 13 -11.74 -6.99 -4.70
N GLN A 14 -11.43 -5.95 -3.94
CA GLN A 14 -12.01 -4.61 -4.08
C GLN A 14 -11.03 -3.64 -4.79
N PRO A 15 -11.45 -2.39 -5.07
CA PRO A 15 -10.55 -1.32 -5.51
C PRO A 15 -9.39 -1.11 -4.55
N LEU A 16 -8.22 -0.73 -5.08
CA LEU A 16 -6.96 -0.67 -4.31
C LEU A 16 -6.89 0.49 -3.30
N ARG A 17 -7.77 1.48 -3.44
CA ARG A 17 -7.71 2.76 -2.73
C ARG A 17 -9.02 3.02 -1.98
N PRO A 18 -9.31 2.20 -0.96
CA PRO A 18 -10.57 2.29 -0.26
C PRO A 18 -10.69 3.58 0.55
N CYS A 19 -11.94 3.98 0.79
CA CYS A 19 -12.32 4.99 1.75
C CYS A 19 -13.66 4.66 2.42
N GLY A 20 -14.03 5.42 3.45
CA GLY A 20 -15.23 5.21 4.25
C GLY A 20 -16.51 5.51 3.47
N GLN A 21 -16.39 6.16 2.32
CA GLN A 21 -17.49 6.38 1.39
C GLN A 21 -17.75 5.21 0.44
N ASP A 22 -16.85 4.23 0.37
CA ASP A 22 -17.08 3.05 -0.44
C ASP A 22 -18.15 2.18 0.20
N ALA A 23 -19.14 1.77 -0.58
CA ALA A 23 -20.25 0.96 -0.10
C ALA A 23 -19.76 -0.33 0.57
N TRP A 24 -18.78 -1.01 -0.03
CA TRP A 24 -18.26 -2.26 0.52
C TRP A 24 -17.53 -2.07 1.87
N VAL A 25 -16.87 -0.92 2.10
CA VAL A 25 -16.22 -0.61 3.39
C VAL A 25 -17.28 -0.41 4.47
N ARG A 26 -18.31 0.41 4.21
CA ARG A 26 -19.42 0.64 5.16
C ARG A 26 -20.18 -0.63 5.51
N GLN A 27 -20.46 -1.46 4.50
CA GLN A 27 -21.18 -2.71 4.69
C GLN A 27 -20.33 -3.74 5.44
N THR A 28 -19.02 -3.78 5.20
CA THR A 28 -18.09 -4.63 5.98
C THR A 28 -18.06 -4.21 7.45
N LEU A 29 -17.95 -2.91 7.74
CA LEU A 29 -18.02 -2.40 9.13
C LEU A 29 -19.34 -2.76 9.81
N SER A 30 -20.46 -2.59 9.10
CA SER A 30 -21.78 -2.91 9.62
C SER A 30 -21.94 -4.41 9.91
N ALA A 31 -21.41 -5.27 9.04
CA ALA A 31 -21.39 -6.72 9.24
C ALA A 31 -20.52 -7.11 10.45
N VAL A 32 -19.32 -6.53 10.61
CA VAL A 32 -18.46 -6.78 11.79
C VAL A 32 -19.19 -6.38 13.08
N ARG A 33 -19.86 -5.23 13.10
CA ARG A 33 -20.66 -4.79 14.26
C ARG A 33 -21.83 -5.72 14.55
N TRP A 34 -22.47 -6.28 13.51
CA TRP A 34 -23.49 -7.30 13.69
C TRP A 34 -22.92 -8.60 14.29
N VAL A 35 -21.76 -9.06 13.83
CA VAL A 35 -21.08 -10.24 14.41
C VAL A 35 -20.85 -10.03 15.91
N LYS A 36 -20.40 -8.83 16.31
CA LYS A 36 -20.24 -8.44 17.72
C LYS A 36 -21.56 -8.44 18.48
N ALA A 37 -22.60 -7.81 17.94
CA ALA A 37 -23.92 -7.75 18.57
C ALA A 37 -24.55 -9.14 18.79
N ASN A 38 -24.16 -10.13 17.99
CA ASN A 38 -24.64 -11.51 18.09
C ASN A 38 -23.67 -12.43 18.84
N SER A 39 -22.62 -11.89 19.47
CA SER A 39 -21.62 -12.64 20.25
C SER A 39 -20.96 -13.78 19.46
N LEU A 40 -20.76 -13.59 18.16
CA LEU A 40 -20.14 -14.57 17.27
C LEU A 40 -18.61 -14.41 17.24
N VAL A 41 -17.90 -15.51 17.01
CA VAL A 41 -16.46 -15.49 16.70
C VAL A 41 -16.28 -15.17 15.21
N LEU A 42 -15.40 -14.23 14.87
CA LEU A 42 -15.15 -13.86 13.48
C LEU A 42 -13.98 -14.68 12.91
N HIS A 43 -14.16 -15.29 11.74
CA HIS A 43 -13.07 -15.84 10.96
C HIS A 43 -12.47 -14.77 10.06
N SER A 44 -11.14 -14.68 10.02
CA SER A 44 -10.42 -13.76 9.12
C SER A 44 -9.02 -14.28 8.77
N SER A 45 -8.26 -13.49 8.02
CA SER A 45 -6.89 -13.76 7.62
C SER A 45 -6.08 -12.47 7.32
N VAL A 46 -4.91 -12.62 6.71
CA VAL A 46 -3.98 -11.57 6.31
C VAL A 46 -3.42 -11.83 4.89
N GLY A 47 -2.70 -10.86 4.34
CA GLY A 47 -2.00 -10.97 3.05
C GLY A 47 -2.81 -10.51 1.83
N VAL A 48 -4.06 -10.08 2.03
CA VAL A 48 -4.87 -9.36 1.04
C VAL A 48 -5.75 -8.32 1.72
N GLN A 49 -5.93 -7.17 1.07
CA GLN A 49 -6.57 -5.99 1.64
C GLN A 49 -7.97 -6.23 2.24
N THR A 50 -8.77 -7.12 1.64
CA THR A 50 -10.13 -7.41 2.11
C THR A 50 -10.14 -8.19 3.42
N TRP A 51 -9.25 -9.17 3.57
CA TRP A 51 -9.09 -9.90 4.83
C TRP A 51 -8.45 -9.03 5.91
N GLU A 52 -7.47 -8.22 5.52
CA GLU A 52 -6.78 -7.31 6.44
C GLU A 52 -7.73 -6.22 6.97
N LEU A 53 -8.67 -5.71 6.17
CA LEU A 53 -9.73 -4.82 6.67
C LEU A 53 -10.58 -5.51 7.74
N ILE A 54 -11.04 -6.75 7.49
CA ILE A 54 -11.84 -7.51 8.46
C ILE A 54 -11.05 -7.71 9.77
N THR A 55 -9.77 -8.09 9.66
CA THR A 55 -8.88 -8.29 10.81
C THR A 55 -8.67 -7.00 11.61
N ALA A 56 -8.45 -5.87 10.94
CA ALA A 56 -8.33 -4.57 11.61
C ALA A 56 -9.63 -4.15 12.31
N LEU A 57 -10.78 -4.32 11.64
CA LEU A 57 -12.09 -4.01 12.22
C LEU A 57 -12.39 -4.90 13.42
N ALA A 58 -12.06 -6.19 13.37
CA ALA A 58 -12.19 -7.10 14.51
C ALA A 58 -11.37 -6.63 15.72
N SER A 59 -10.14 -6.17 15.47
CA SER A 59 -9.25 -5.62 16.50
C SER A 59 -9.83 -4.35 17.14
N VAL A 60 -10.30 -3.41 16.31
CA VAL A 60 -10.89 -2.14 16.77
C VAL A 60 -12.17 -2.37 17.56
N GLU A 61 -13.02 -3.26 17.08
CA GLU A 61 -14.31 -3.58 17.71
C GLU A 61 -14.18 -4.61 18.85
N LYS A 62 -12.97 -5.14 19.13
CA LYS A 62 -12.67 -6.12 20.18
C LYS A 62 -13.51 -7.41 20.08
N LEU A 63 -13.57 -7.98 18.87
CA LEU A 63 -14.23 -9.26 18.65
C LEU A 63 -13.29 -10.45 18.93
N PRO A 64 -13.82 -11.57 19.45
CA PRO A 64 -13.15 -12.86 19.34
C PRO A 64 -12.87 -13.22 17.87
N LEU A 65 -11.65 -13.63 17.57
CA LEU A 65 -11.16 -13.83 16.21
C LEU A 65 -10.49 -15.20 16.06
N ILE A 66 -10.85 -15.93 15.01
CA ILE A 66 -10.06 -17.06 14.50
C ILE A 66 -9.30 -16.55 13.29
N LEU A 67 -7.98 -16.42 13.43
CA LEU A 67 -7.11 -15.87 12.39
C LEU A 67 -6.30 -16.96 11.71
N MET A 68 -6.66 -17.24 10.46
CA MET A 68 -5.95 -18.21 9.63
C MET A 68 -4.75 -17.54 8.97
N ILE A 69 -3.55 -18.08 9.18
CA ILE A 69 -2.29 -17.56 8.61
C ILE A 69 -1.74 -18.61 7.64
N PRO A 70 -1.80 -18.33 6.33
CA PRO A 70 -1.09 -19.12 5.33
C PRO A 70 0.41 -18.84 5.43
N ALA A 71 1.23 -19.88 5.53
CA ALA A 71 2.68 -19.76 5.67
C ALA A 71 3.42 -20.86 4.92
N ALA A 72 4.64 -20.57 4.46
CA ALA A 72 5.47 -21.55 3.77
C ALA A 72 5.96 -22.66 4.71
N SER A 73 6.22 -22.31 5.98
CA SER A 73 6.73 -23.22 7.00
C SER A 73 6.26 -22.81 8.39
N LYS A 74 6.54 -23.63 9.41
CA LYS A 74 6.25 -23.28 10.82
C LYS A 74 7.00 -22.02 11.26
N ALA A 75 8.25 -21.87 10.85
CA ALA A 75 9.05 -20.69 11.19
C ALA A 75 8.45 -19.42 10.57
N ASP A 76 8.02 -19.52 9.30
CA ASP A 76 7.33 -18.43 8.61
C ASP A 76 5.99 -18.09 9.28
N PHE A 77 5.21 -19.09 9.71
CA PHE A 77 3.98 -18.89 10.47
C PHE A 77 4.21 -18.08 11.75
N PHE A 78 5.21 -18.44 12.57
CA PHE A 78 5.48 -17.69 13.82
C PHE A 78 5.95 -16.26 13.55
N LYS A 79 6.73 -16.06 12.47
CA LYS A 79 7.13 -14.73 12.02
C LYS A 79 5.91 -13.89 11.62
N ILE A 80 5.05 -14.42 10.76
CA ILE A 80 3.85 -13.72 10.29
C ILE A 80 2.89 -13.48 11.46
N LYS A 81 2.71 -14.46 12.37
CA LYS A 81 1.90 -14.30 13.59
C LYS A 81 2.38 -13.11 14.42
N LYS A 82 3.67 -13.04 14.73
CA LYS A 82 4.24 -11.93 15.53
C LYS A 82 4.01 -10.58 14.83
N GLN A 83 4.33 -10.50 13.54
CA GLN A 83 4.10 -9.28 12.75
C GLN A 83 2.61 -8.89 12.74
N THR A 84 1.73 -9.86 12.62
CA THR A 84 0.28 -9.63 12.57
C THR A 84 -0.26 -9.12 13.91
N LEU A 85 0.20 -9.66 15.04
CA LEU A 85 -0.13 -9.14 16.37
C LEU A 85 0.23 -7.66 16.51
N GLU A 86 1.46 -7.30 16.13
CA GLU A 86 1.96 -5.93 16.20
C GLU A 86 1.24 -4.98 15.24
N GLN A 87 1.11 -5.37 13.97
CA GLN A 87 0.55 -4.53 12.89
C GLN A 87 -0.94 -4.29 13.04
N PHE A 88 -1.68 -5.25 13.59
CA PHE A 88 -3.12 -5.13 13.79
C PHE A 88 -3.50 -4.79 15.24
N ALA A 89 -2.52 -4.60 16.13
CA ALA A 89 -2.70 -4.34 17.56
C ALA A 89 -3.69 -5.33 18.20
N LEU A 90 -3.55 -6.62 17.85
CA LEU A 90 -4.47 -7.67 18.26
C LEU A 90 -4.30 -7.99 19.76
N ASP A 91 -5.41 -8.23 20.43
CA ASP A 91 -5.42 -8.73 21.81
C ASP A 91 -5.28 -10.25 21.79
N GLU A 92 -4.16 -10.77 22.32
CA GLU A 92 -3.88 -12.20 22.34
C GLU A 92 -4.94 -13.03 23.07
N THR A 93 -5.69 -12.42 24.00
CA THR A 93 -6.78 -13.11 24.71
C THR A 93 -8.03 -13.29 23.86
N LEU A 94 -8.16 -12.52 22.78
CA LEU A 94 -9.30 -12.55 21.86
C LEU A 94 -8.98 -13.28 20.55
N VAL A 95 -7.73 -13.64 20.29
CA VAL A 95 -7.33 -14.22 18.99
C VAL A 95 -6.84 -15.66 19.12
N THR A 96 -7.48 -16.57 18.38
CA THR A 96 -6.99 -17.92 18.13
C THR A 96 -6.33 -17.99 16.76
N PHE A 97 -5.04 -18.32 16.72
CA PHE A 97 -4.29 -18.46 15.46
C PHE A 97 -4.38 -19.88 14.91
N ARG A 98 -4.65 -20.02 13.60
CA ARG A 98 -4.59 -21.29 12.87
C ARG A 98 -3.55 -21.19 11.76
N ALA A 99 -2.59 -22.11 11.76
CA ALA A 99 -1.61 -22.21 10.69
C ALA A 99 -2.20 -22.98 9.50
N LEU A 100 -2.06 -22.43 8.31
CA LEU A 100 -2.25 -23.17 7.05
C LEU A 100 -0.88 -23.28 6.38
N LEU A 101 -0.26 -24.45 6.52
CA LEU A 101 1.10 -24.69 6.03
C LEU A 101 1.05 -25.30 4.64
N ALA A 102 1.99 -24.91 3.78
CA ALA A 102 2.18 -25.60 2.51
C ALA A 102 2.58 -27.07 2.73
N ILE A 103 2.05 -27.96 1.89
CA ILE A 103 2.32 -29.40 1.96
C ILE A 103 3.80 -29.69 1.67
N ASP A 104 4.41 -28.93 0.76
CA ASP A 104 5.82 -29.02 0.41
C ASP A 104 6.42 -27.62 0.23
N GLU A 105 7.47 -27.33 0.98
CA GLU A 105 8.19 -26.04 0.94
C GLU A 105 8.83 -25.78 -0.44
N ARG A 106 9.19 -26.85 -1.17
CA ARG A 106 9.85 -26.75 -2.48
C ARG A 106 8.87 -26.43 -3.61
N SER A 107 7.59 -26.74 -3.43
CA SER A 107 6.50 -26.48 -4.38
C SER A 107 5.48 -25.47 -3.84
N PHE A 108 5.93 -24.54 -3.00
CA PHE A 108 5.10 -23.49 -2.40
C PHE A 108 4.38 -22.66 -3.47
N ASP A 109 3.10 -22.95 -3.67
CA ASP A 109 2.20 -22.13 -4.47
C ASP A 109 1.36 -21.23 -3.55
N LYS A 110 1.80 -19.99 -3.42
CA LYS A 110 1.09 -18.97 -2.64
C LYS A 110 -0.36 -18.82 -3.10
N HIS A 111 -0.64 -18.89 -4.40
CA HIS A 111 -1.99 -18.68 -4.92
C HIS A 111 -2.92 -19.81 -4.47
N LYS A 112 -2.48 -21.07 -4.62
CA LYS A 112 -3.23 -22.24 -4.15
C LYS A 112 -3.49 -22.17 -2.64
N LEU A 113 -2.47 -21.80 -1.86
CA LEU A 113 -2.60 -21.69 -0.40
C LEU A 113 -3.59 -20.59 0.02
N MET A 114 -3.64 -19.46 -0.72
CA MET A 114 -4.65 -18.43 -0.49
C MET A 114 -6.08 -18.92 -0.80
N GLN A 115 -6.25 -19.76 -1.83
CA GLN A 115 -7.56 -20.33 -2.18
C GLN A 115 -8.02 -21.35 -1.15
N GLU A 116 -7.12 -22.22 -0.70
CA GLU A 116 -7.38 -23.20 0.35
C GLU A 116 -7.75 -22.51 1.67
N ARG A 117 -7.06 -21.42 2.02
CA ARG A 117 -7.45 -20.56 3.14
C ARG A 117 -8.90 -20.08 3.01
N ASP A 118 -9.28 -19.52 1.86
CA ASP A 118 -10.62 -18.98 1.66
C ASP A 118 -11.69 -20.09 1.79
N GLN A 119 -11.40 -21.29 1.27
CA GLN A 119 -12.25 -22.48 1.40
C GLN A 119 -12.41 -22.91 2.86
N LEU A 120 -11.30 -23.06 3.60
CA LEU A 120 -11.34 -23.48 5.01
C LEU A 120 -12.07 -22.47 5.89
N ILE A 121 -11.89 -21.16 5.67
CA ILE A 121 -12.63 -20.14 6.41
C ILE A 121 -14.15 -20.27 6.15
N ALA A 122 -14.57 -20.44 4.90
CA ALA A 122 -15.99 -20.64 4.59
C ALA A 122 -16.52 -21.95 5.19
N LEU A 123 -15.75 -23.03 5.12
CA LEU A 123 -16.11 -24.35 5.64
C LEU A 123 -16.13 -24.42 7.18
N ASP A 124 -15.24 -23.72 7.87
CA ASP A 124 -15.15 -23.75 9.34
C ASP A 124 -16.15 -22.81 10.02
N SER A 125 -16.75 -21.87 9.27
CA SER A 125 -17.73 -20.93 9.81
C SER A 125 -19.14 -21.52 9.92
N ASP A 126 -19.89 -21.13 10.95
CA ASP A 126 -21.29 -21.53 11.14
C ASP A 126 -22.26 -20.66 10.32
N VAL A 127 -21.83 -19.47 9.90
CA VAL A 127 -22.63 -18.49 9.16
C VAL A 127 -21.76 -17.77 8.16
N VAL A 128 -22.27 -17.57 6.94
CA VAL A 128 -21.57 -16.82 5.89
C VAL A 128 -22.30 -15.50 5.62
N VAL A 129 -21.52 -14.41 5.60
CA VAL A 129 -22.00 -13.04 5.38
C VAL A 129 -21.38 -12.47 4.10
N PRO A 130 -22.01 -12.64 2.93
CA PRO A 130 -21.51 -12.08 1.68
C PRO A 130 -21.74 -10.57 1.62
N ILE A 131 -20.70 -9.79 1.29
CA ILE A 131 -20.81 -8.32 1.15
C ILE A 131 -20.80 -7.92 -0.31
N SER A 132 -19.63 -7.94 -0.97
CA SER A 132 -19.46 -7.54 -2.36
C SER A 132 -18.76 -8.67 -3.11
N ILE A 133 -19.54 -9.46 -3.83
CA ILE A 133 -19.11 -10.73 -4.43
C ILE A 133 -19.17 -10.63 -5.95
N ARG A 134 -18.01 -10.81 -6.61
CA ARG A 134 -17.91 -10.86 -8.07
C ARG A 134 -18.60 -12.13 -8.57
N LYS A 135 -19.56 -11.97 -9.49
CA LYS A 135 -20.22 -13.08 -10.17
C LYS A 135 -19.19 -13.99 -10.85
N GLY A 136 -19.29 -15.30 -10.59
CA GLY A 136 -18.39 -16.31 -11.17
C GLY A 136 -16.93 -16.25 -10.68
N GLY A 137 -16.67 -15.57 -9.56
CA GLY A 137 -15.37 -15.64 -8.89
C GLY A 137 -15.37 -16.64 -7.73
N VAL A 138 -14.18 -16.93 -7.19
CA VAL A 138 -13.97 -17.86 -6.06
C VAL A 138 -14.93 -17.61 -4.90
N MET A 139 -15.09 -16.35 -4.47
CA MET A 139 -15.99 -16.04 -3.35
C MET A 139 -17.46 -16.31 -3.66
N SER A 140 -17.87 -16.26 -4.93
CA SER A 140 -19.23 -16.64 -5.36
C SER A 140 -19.44 -18.15 -5.26
N GLU A 141 -18.43 -18.93 -5.62
CA GLU A 141 -18.45 -20.40 -5.52
C GLU A 141 -18.52 -20.83 -4.05
N LEU A 142 -17.75 -20.16 -3.17
CA LEU A 142 -17.78 -20.44 -1.72
C LEU A 142 -19.15 -20.15 -1.09
N VAL A 143 -19.80 -19.06 -1.48
CA VAL A 143 -21.16 -18.74 -1.00
C VAL A 143 -22.17 -19.80 -1.48
N ALA A 144 -22.08 -20.22 -2.74
CA ALA A 144 -22.97 -21.25 -3.30
C ALA A 144 -22.75 -22.63 -2.65
N ALA A 145 -21.49 -22.99 -2.38
CA ALA A 145 -21.15 -24.21 -1.66
C ALA A 145 -21.71 -24.20 -0.23
N ALA A 146 -21.51 -23.10 0.51
CA ALA A 146 -22.07 -22.93 1.85
C ALA A 146 -23.61 -23.04 1.87
N GLU A 147 -24.28 -22.46 0.87
CA GLU A 147 -25.73 -22.56 0.72
C GLU A 147 -26.19 -24.00 0.43
N THR A 148 -25.46 -24.72 -0.45
CA THR A 148 -25.72 -26.13 -0.76
C THR A 148 -25.54 -27.03 0.47
N ASP A 149 -24.56 -26.72 1.32
CA ASP A 149 -24.31 -27.43 2.58
C ASP A 149 -25.30 -27.05 3.69
N GLY A 150 -26.30 -26.21 3.40
CA GLY A 150 -27.34 -25.80 4.35
C GLY A 150 -26.87 -24.77 5.39
N LYS A 151 -25.73 -24.10 5.16
CA LYS A 151 -25.25 -23.06 6.07
C LYS A 151 -26.08 -21.78 5.94
N PRO A 152 -26.43 -21.12 7.05
CA PRO A 152 -27.10 -19.83 7.02
C PRO A 152 -26.29 -18.76 6.26
N ILE A 153 -26.93 -18.15 5.26
CA ILE A 153 -26.38 -17.02 4.49
C ILE A 153 -27.09 -15.72 4.89
N ILE A 154 -26.34 -14.76 5.44
CA ILE A 154 -26.91 -13.47 5.89
C ILE A 154 -26.66 -12.40 4.83
N ASN A 155 -27.69 -12.12 4.02
CA ASN A 155 -27.60 -11.17 2.90
C ASN A 155 -27.87 -9.70 3.28
N SER A 156 -28.06 -9.37 4.57
CA SER A 156 -28.48 -8.04 5.03
C SER A 156 -27.54 -6.89 4.64
N TRP A 157 -26.24 -7.17 4.44
CA TRP A 157 -25.22 -6.19 4.02
C TRP A 157 -24.70 -6.45 2.60
N ARG A 158 -25.35 -7.34 1.86
CA ARG A 158 -24.94 -7.67 0.50
C ARG A 158 -25.21 -6.50 -0.43
N ILE A 159 -24.22 -6.19 -1.25
CA ILE A 159 -24.27 -5.16 -2.28
C ILE A 159 -23.76 -5.72 -3.61
N ASN A 160 -24.05 -5.00 -4.68
CA ASN A 160 -23.49 -5.32 -5.99
C ASN A 160 -21.97 -5.17 -5.97
N HIS A 161 -21.29 -6.07 -6.69
CA HIS A 161 -19.86 -5.94 -6.90
C HIS A 161 -19.59 -4.92 -7.98
N GLU A 162 -18.86 -3.87 -7.62
CA GLU A 162 -18.35 -2.90 -8.57
C GLU A 162 -16.99 -3.36 -9.09
N THR A 163 -16.82 -3.32 -10.40
CA THR A 163 -15.51 -3.51 -10.99
C THR A 163 -14.59 -2.40 -10.51
N ARG A 164 -13.28 -2.70 -10.40
CA ARG A 164 -12.27 -1.74 -9.95
C ARG A 164 -12.36 -0.45 -10.77
N VAL A 165 -12.93 0.60 -10.18
CA VAL A 165 -13.13 1.90 -10.82
C VAL A 165 -11.77 2.56 -11.05
N GLY A 166 -11.63 3.18 -12.23
CA GLY A 166 -10.69 4.24 -12.58
C GLY A 166 -9.19 3.94 -12.49
N LYS A 167 -8.48 4.05 -13.62
CA LYS A 167 -7.04 4.34 -13.57
C LYS A 167 -6.89 5.67 -12.84
N LEU A 168 -6.03 5.76 -11.82
CA LEU A 168 -5.59 7.08 -11.38
C LEU A 168 -4.88 7.72 -12.57
N GLY A 169 -5.26 8.95 -12.88
CA GLY A 169 -4.62 9.76 -13.90
C GLY A 169 -4.47 11.17 -13.37
N TYR A 170 -3.28 11.72 -13.56
CA TYR A 170 -3.08 13.16 -13.53
C TYR A 170 -2.94 13.58 -14.98
N THR A 171 -3.75 14.55 -15.38
CA THR A 171 -3.54 15.28 -16.63
C THR A 171 -2.99 16.63 -16.23
N ILE A 172 -1.74 16.90 -16.61
CA ILE A 172 -1.09 18.19 -16.44
C ILE A 172 -0.65 18.58 -17.84
N ALA A 173 -1.36 19.53 -18.46
CA ALA A 173 -0.96 20.00 -19.76
C ALA A 173 0.29 20.89 -19.61
N PRO A 174 1.25 20.86 -20.54
CA PRO A 174 2.42 21.73 -20.47
C PRO A 174 2.08 23.22 -20.33
N GLU A 175 0.96 23.66 -20.89
CA GLU A 175 0.41 25.01 -20.79
C GLU A 175 -0.16 25.37 -19.42
N ASP A 176 -0.50 24.38 -18.59
CA ASP A 176 -1.00 24.59 -17.22
C ASP A 176 0.15 24.72 -16.21
N LEU A 177 1.40 24.55 -16.65
CA LEU A 177 2.56 24.60 -15.76
C LEU A 177 2.86 26.02 -15.30
N THR A 178 3.03 26.19 -13.99
CA THR A 178 3.44 27.47 -13.41
C THR A 178 4.84 27.89 -13.88
N GLU A 179 5.10 29.20 -13.94
CA GLU A 179 6.42 29.73 -14.30
C GLU A 179 7.52 29.24 -13.35
N GLU A 180 7.20 29.02 -12.07
CA GLU A 180 8.15 28.48 -11.09
C GLU A 180 8.60 27.06 -11.44
N ILE A 181 7.71 26.21 -11.97
CA ILE A 181 8.05 24.85 -12.41
C ILE A 181 8.86 24.87 -13.70
N LEU A 182 8.50 25.74 -14.65
CA LEU A 182 9.22 25.90 -15.90
C LEU A 182 10.63 26.46 -15.68
N SER A 183 10.78 27.38 -14.73
CA SER A 183 12.06 28.03 -14.38
C SER A 183 12.86 27.25 -13.33
N CYS A 184 12.33 26.16 -12.78
CA CYS A 184 13.03 25.32 -11.81
C CYS A 184 14.25 24.65 -12.47
N LYS A 185 15.42 25.26 -12.26
CA LYS A 185 16.72 24.75 -12.71
C LYS A 185 17.05 23.39 -12.08
N ASP A 186 18.16 22.76 -12.51
CA ASP A 186 18.72 21.50 -11.99
C ASP A 186 19.27 21.58 -10.55
N ARG A 187 18.62 22.39 -9.70
CA ARG A 187 19.02 22.73 -8.34
C ARG A 187 18.78 21.59 -7.35
N TYR A 188 17.76 20.77 -7.56
CA TYR A 188 17.32 19.75 -6.60
C TYR A 188 17.50 18.33 -7.15
N LEU A 189 17.77 17.39 -6.24
CA LEU A 189 17.46 15.97 -6.44
C LEU A 189 16.14 15.70 -5.75
N VAL A 190 15.15 15.18 -6.48
CA VAL A 190 13.77 15.10 -6.00
C VAL A 190 13.37 13.66 -5.74
N HIS A 191 12.92 13.38 -4.52
CA HIS A 191 12.21 12.16 -4.21
C HIS A 191 10.73 12.38 -4.53
N TRP A 192 10.31 11.85 -5.67
CA TRP A 192 8.92 11.89 -6.11
C TRP A 192 8.09 10.86 -5.36
N THR A 193 6.97 11.29 -4.80
CA THR A 193 6.06 10.47 -4.03
C THR A 193 4.85 10.08 -4.87
N ARG A 194 4.05 9.17 -4.32
CA ARG A 194 2.78 8.74 -4.91
C ARG A 194 1.84 8.25 -3.84
N ALA A 195 0.58 8.07 -4.20
CA ALA A 195 -0.39 7.44 -3.32
C ALA A 195 0.05 6.01 -2.96
N ALA A 196 -0.14 5.64 -1.69
CA ALA A 196 0.10 4.29 -1.21
C ALA A 196 -1.20 3.48 -1.29
N ASN A 197 -1.13 2.27 -1.86
CA ASN A 197 -2.28 1.36 -1.92
C ASN A 197 -2.47 0.57 -0.61
N THR A 198 -1.60 0.76 0.39
CA THR A 198 -1.56 0.10 1.69
C THR A 198 -1.04 1.08 2.75
N CYS A 199 -0.87 0.62 4.00
CA CYS A 199 -0.18 1.38 5.04
C CYS A 199 1.18 1.90 4.56
N TRP A 200 1.57 3.08 5.06
CA TRP A 200 2.94 3.57 4.90
C TRP A 200 3.93 2.66 5.64
N PRO A 201 5.23 2.67 5.30
CA PRO A 201 6.23 1.80 5.93
C PRO A 201 6.36 1.94 7.46
N THR A 202 6.06 3.13 7.99
CA THR A 202 6.13 3.44 9.44
C THR A 202 4.78 3.35 10.13
N GLU A 203 3.73 3.00 9.39
CA GLU A 203 2.36 2.94 9.86
C GLU A 203 1.97 1.50 10.15
N ARG A 204 1.21 1.29 11.23
CA ARG A 204 0.60 -0.01 11.51
C ARG A 204 -0.63 -0.22 10.63
N ALA A 205 -0.84 -1.45 10.18
CA ALA A 205 -2.01 -1.81 9.37
C ALA A 205 -3.35 -1.40 10.02
N VAL A 206 -3.53 -1.56 11.33
CA VAL A 206 -4.77 -1.15 12.02
C VAL A 206 -5.04 0.35 11.94
N ASP A 207 -4.00 1.18 11.98
CA ASP A 207 -4.15 2.64 11.90
C ASP A 207 -4.52 3.05 10.47
N TYR A 208 -3.90 2.42 9.46
CA TYR A 208 -4.31 2.55 8.05
C TYR A 208 -5.80 2.23 7.84
N TYR A 209 -6.26 1.08 8.32
CA TYR A 209 -7.67 0.68 8.12
C TYR A 209 -8.65 1.50 8.94
N ARG A 210 -8.23 2.00 10.12
CA ARG A 210 -9.02 2.98 10.87
C ARG A 210 -9.24 4.23 10.02
N ASP A 211 -8.20 4.77 9.42
CA ASP A 211 -8.32 5.96 8.59
C ASP A 211 -9.14 5.68 7.33
N VAL A 212 -8.97 4.52 6.69
CA VAL A 212 -9.81 4.10 5.56
C VAL A 212 -11.28 4.20 5.93
N VAL A 213 -11.68 3.70 7.09
CA VAL A 213 -13.09 3.68 7.53
C VAL A 213 -13.65 5.07 7.84
N HIS A 214 -12.81 5.99 8.35
CA HIS A 214 -13.26 7.33 8.77
C HIS A 214 -13.10 8.41 7.70
N SER A 215 -12.35 8.14 6.64
CA SER A 215 -12.02 9.14 5.62
C SER A 215 -13.04 9.20 4.50
N GLN A 216 -13.31 10.40 4.00
CA GLN A 216 -14.20 10.59 2.85
C GLN A 216 -13.53 10.26 1.51
N LYS A 217 -12.21 10.31 1.45
CA LYS A 217 -11.37 10.00 0.28
C LYS A 217 -10.30 9.00 0.69
N CYS A 218 -9.61 8.41 -0.29
CA CYS A 218 -8.48 7.52 -0.03
C CYS A 218 -7.43 8.28 0.80
N PRO A 219 -7.12 7.85 2.03
CA PRO A 219 -6.41 8.70 2.98
C PRO A 219 -4.87 8.62 2.86
N ARG A 220 -4.41 7.99 1.77
CA ARG A 220 -3.00 7.80 1.41
C ARG A 220 -2.80 8.23 -0.05
N SER A 221 -3.31 9.42 -0.38
CA SER A 221 -3.07 10.07 -1.68
C SER A 221 -1.59 10.45 -1.85
N GLY A 222 -1.20 10.92 -3.04
CA GLY A 222 0.15 11.42 -3.26
C GLY A 222 0.50 12.60 -2.35
N PHE A 223 -0.48 13.48 -2.11
CA PHE A 223 -0.34 14.60 -1.19
C PHE A 223 -0.22 14.14 0.27
N ASP A 224 -1.08 13.23 0.73
CA ASP A 224 -1.01 12.69 2.10
C ASP A 224 0.36 12.00 2.36
N THR A 225 0.91 11.30 1.35
CA THR A 225 2.24 10.69 1.44
C THR A 225 3.33 11.75 1.60
N LEU A 226 3.24 12.87 0.88
CA LEU A 226 4.18 13.98 1.03
C LEU A 226 4.05 14.60 2.42
N GLU A 227 2.83 14.88 2.89
CA GLU A 227 2.59 15.40 4.25
C GLU A 227 3.16 14.47 5.33
N SER A 228 2.97 13.16 5.20
CA SER A 228 3.54 12.15 6.11
C SER A 228 5.07 12.19 6.16
N ILE A 229 5.72 12.33 5.00
CA ILE A 229 7.18 12.50 4.90
C ILE A 229 7.60 13.81 5.58
N MET A 230 6.89 14.91 5.34
CA MET A 230 7.20 16.22 5.95
C MET A 230 7.04 16.22 7.47
N ASN A 231 5.99 15.56 7.98
CA ASN A 231 5.72 15.44 9.41
C ASN A 231 6.76 14.58 10.12
N SER A 232 7.14 13.44 9.52
CA SER A 232 8.17 12.56 10.07
C SER A 232 9.60 13.06 9.85
N ARG A 233 9.78 14.02 8.94
CA ARG A 233 11.08 14.50 8.44
C ARG A 233 12.01 13.39 7.93
N LYS A 234 11.41 12.30 7.45
CA LYS A 234 12.13 11.09 7.09
C LYS A 234 11.59 10.48 5.81
N ILE A 235 12.48 10.11 4.91
CA ILE A 235 12.17 9.26 3.75
C ILE A 235 12.61 7.83 4.08
N VAL A 236 11.65 6.92 4.16
CA VAL A 236 11.91 5.52 4.54
C VAL A 236 12.31 4.74 3.30
N ALA A 237 13.47 4.07 3.38
CA ALA A 237 14.00 3.29 2.29
C ALA A 237 13.19 2.01 2.05
N SER A 238 13.08 1.63 0.78
CA SER A 238 12.41 0.41 0.34
C SER A 238 13.40 -0.48 -0.40
N SER A 239 13.24 -1.79 -0.27
CA SER A 239 13.95 -2.77 -1.09
C SER A 239 13.14 -3.21 -2.32
N ASN A 240 11.91 -2.71 -2.47
CA ASN A 240 11.02 -3.10 -3.54
C ASN A 240 11.60 -2.71 -4.91
N ASN A 241 11.75 -3.68 -5.81
CA ASN A 241 12.41 -3.54 -7.11
C ASN A 241 13.87 -3.05 -7.04
N MET A 242 14.53 -3.14 -5.89
CA MET A 242 15.94 -2.77 -5.75
C MET A 242 16.86 -3.98 -5.98
N PRO A 243 18.01 -3.80 -6.64
CA PRO A 243 19.01 -4.85 -6.77
C PRO A 243 19.46 -5.40 -5.40
N GLY A 244 19.59 -6.72 -5.33
CA GLY A 244 20.01 -7.41 -4.10
C GLY A 244 19.06 -7.24 -2.91
N ASN A 245 17.81 -6.78 -3.12
CA ASN A 245 16.86 -6.48 -2.05
C ASN A 245 17.44 -5.47 -1.02
N THR A 246 18.34 -4.58 -1.47
CA THR A 246 18.95 -3.55 -0.61
C THR A 246 17.98 -2.39 -0.43
N ARG A 247 17.76 -1.97 0.81
CA ARG A 247 16.88 -0.84 1.11
C ARG A 247 17.52 0.48 0.67
N CYS A 248 16.89 1.20 -0.25
CA CYS A 248 17.35 2.51 -0.71
C CYS A 248 16.23 3.54 -0.77
N VAL A 249 16.60 4.82 -0.76
CA VAL A 249 15.75 5.93 -1.19
C VAL A 249 16.18 6.36 -2.59
N CYS A 250 15.23 6.45 -3.51
CA CYS A 250 15.46 6.87 -4.89
C CYS A 250 15.10 8.35 -5.09
N PHE A 251 15.90 9.04 -5.90
CA PHE A 251 15.72 10.42 -6.31
C PHE A 251 15.83 10.51 -7.83
N SER A 252 15.24 11.54 -8.41
CA SER A 252 15.44 11.91 -9.80
C SER A 252 16.20 13.23 -9.89
N ALA A 253 17.12 13.32 -10.85
CA ALA A 253 17.77 14.57 -11.22
C ALA A 253 17.05 15.32 -12.34
N LEU A 254 15.86 14.88 -12.77
CA LEU A 254 15.03 15.59 -13.73
C LEU A 254 14.50 16.90 -13.13
N ARG A 255 14.33 17.90 -13.99
CA ARG A 255 13.56 19.09 -13.63
C ARG A 255 12.08 18.69 -13.45
N PRO A 256 11.32 19.36 -12.56
CA PRO A 256 9.90 19.06 -12.38
C PRO A 256 9.10 19.04 -13.70
N SER A 257 9.37 19.98 -14.63
CA SER A 257 8.75 20.01 -15.96
C SER A 257 9.11 18.80 -16.84
N GLU A 258 10.33 18.28 -16.74
CA GLU A 258 10.78 17.07 -17.46
C GLU A 258 10.17 15.78 -16.90
N LEU A 259 9.65 15.81 -15.66
CA LEU A 259 8.98 14.67 -15.05
C LEU A 259 7.56 14.47 -15.60
N VAL A 260 6.87 15.54 -16.03
CA VAL A 260 5.45 15.48 -16.43
C VAL A 260 5.14 14.35 -17.42
N PRO A 261 5.93 14.14 -18.49
CA PRO A 261 5.69 13.01 -19.42
C PRO A 261 5.84 11.61 -18.79
N LEU A 262 6.52 11.52 -17.64
CA LEU A 262 6.72 10.28 -16.90
C LEU A 262 5.64 10.03 -15.83
N ILE A 263 4.73 10.98 -15.57
CA ILE A 263 3.57 10.81 -14.68
C ILE A 263 2.51 10.00 -15.42
N ARG A 264 2.55 8.66 -15.29
CA ARG A 264 1.63 7.77 -16.00
C ARG A 264 1.24 6.54 -15.19
N TRP A 265 0.05 6.02 -15.48
CA TRP A 265 -0.42 4.76 -14.91
C TRP A 265 0.39 3.57 -15.45
N ARG A 266 0.94 2.75 -14.54
CA ARG A 266 1.63 1.51 -14.88
C ARG A 266 0.75 0.32 -14.52
N ALA A 267 -0.01 -0.18 -15.49
CA ALA A 267 -0.98 -1.27 -15.29
C ALA A 267 -0.37 -2.51 -14.63
N ARG A 268 0.86 -2.90 -15.01
CA ARG A 268 1.60 -4.02 -14.41
C ARG A 268 1.74 -3.90 -12.89
N TYR A 269 1.93 -2.70 -12.38
CA TYR A 269 2.13 -2.42 -10.96
C TYR A 269 0.87 -1.89 -10.28
N SER A 270 -0.20 -1.62 -11.05
CA SER A 270 -1.43 -0.98 -10.57
C SER A 270 -1.19 0.27 -9.73
N GLN A 271 -0.28 1.13 -10.21
CA GLN A 271 0.10 2.39 -9.56
C GLN A 271 0.64 3.38 -10.60
N MET A 272 0.74 4.66 -10.23
CA MET A 272 1.45 5.66 -11.02
C MET A 272 2.97 5.45 -10.94
N SER A 273 3.70 5.74 -12.02
CA SER A 273 5.17 5.84 -11.95
C SER A 273 5.59 6.94 -10.99
N PHE A 274 5.01 8.12 -11.18
CA PHE A 274 5.16 9.29 -10.33
C PHE A 274 3.80 9.97 -10.17
N GLU A 275 3.63 10.73 -9.10
CA GLU A 275 2.54 11.70 -8.94
C GLU A 275 3.19 13.09 -8.74
N PRO A 276 2.47 14.21 -8.96
CA PRO A 276 3.03 15.57 -8.91
C PRO A 276 3.28 16.05 -7.47
N TYR A 277 3.91 15.20 -6.67
CA TYR A 277 4.23 15.42 -5.27
C TYR A 277 5.67 14.96 -5.03
N GLY A 278 6.48 15.78 -4.37
CA GLY A 278 7.85 15.41 -4.10
C GLY A 278 8.57 16.33 -3.15
N ILE A 279 9.68 15.83 -2.62
CA ILE A 279 10.62 16.61 -1.81
C ILE A 279 11.98 16.67 -2.51
N GLY A 280 12.41 17.88 -2.83
CA GLY A 280 13.71 18.21 -3.40
C GLY A 280 14.72 18.57 -2.33
N ILE A 281 15.91 17.96 -2.40
CA ILE A 281 17.09 18.35 -1.62
C ILE A 281 18.06 19.05 -2.56
N GLU A 282 18.56 20.22 -2.17
CA GLU A 282 19.53 20.95 -2.99
C GLU A 282 20.73 20.05 -3.32
N ARG A 283 21.13 20.01 -4.60
CA ARG A 283 22.08 19.03 -5.14
C ARG A 283 23.40 18.96 -4.35
N LYS A 284 23.95 20.11 -3.94
CA LYS A 284 25.17 20.15 -3.13
C LYS A 284 24.98 19.46 -1.78
N THR A 285 23.87 19.76 -1.10
CA THR A 285 23.47 19.12 0.15
C THR A 285 23.22 17.62 -0.05
N ALA A 286 22.50 17.25 -1.11
CA ALA A 286 22.18 15.86 -1.41
C ALA A 286 23.44 15.01 -1.63
N ASN A 287 24.41 15.54 -2.39
CA ASN A 287 25.70 14.88 -2.60
C ASN A 287 26.49 14.73 -1.28
N ALA A 288 26.45 15.75 -0.41
CA ALA A 288 27.09 15.70 0.90
C ALA A 288 26.46 14.66 1.83
N LEU A 289 25.17 14.35 1.64
CA LEU A 289 24.46 13.26 2.32
C LEU A 289 24.73 11.87 1.71
N GLY A 290 25.57 11.77 0.69
CA GLY A 290 25.90 10.50 0.06
C GLY A 290 24.83 9.99 -0.93
N ILE A 291 23.90 10.85 -1.37
CA ILE A 291 23.04 10.55 -2.51
C ILE A 291 23.90 10.53 -3.78
N LYS A 292 23.92 9.40 -4.49
CA LYS A 292 24.82 9.14 -5.62
C LYS A 292 24.04 8.76 -6.88
N PRO A 293 24.54 9.10 -8.08
CA PRO A 293 23.92 8.69 -9.33
C PRO A 293 23.96 7.17 -9.50
N VAL A 294 22.91 6.62 -10.12
CA VAL A 294 22.84 5.21 -10.50
C VAL A 294 23.68 4.95 -11.75
N CYS A 295 24.44 3.85 -11.73
CA CYS A 295 25.15 3.32 -12.89
C CYS A 295 24.23 2.40 -13.69
N TYR A 296 23.92 2.81 -14.92
CA TYR A 296 23.10 2.01 -15.82
C TYR A 296 23.95 1.03 -16.64
N TYR A 297 23.45 -0.19 -16.83
CA TYR A 297 24.09 -1.23 -17.63
C TYR A 297 23.11 -1.90 -18.61
N GLN A 298 23.63 -2.52 -19.66
CA GLN A 298 22.79 -3.30 -20.58
C GLN A 298 22.48 -4.67 -19.97
N SER A 299 21.22 -5.12 -20.05
CA SER A 299 20.82 -6.39 -19.43
C SER A 299 21.65 -7.60 -19.88
N ALA A 300 22.16 -7.60 -21.11
CA ALA A 300 23.00 -8.67 -21.64
C ALA A 300 24.40 -8.72 -21.03
N GLU A 301 24.91 -7.60 -20.52
CA GLU A 301 26.26 -7.48 -19.96
C GLU A 301 26.29 -7.82 -18.46
N GLY A 302 25.14 -7.71 -17.79
CA GLY A 302 25.04 -7.84 -16.34
C GLY A 302 25.52 -6.59 -15.59
N PRO A 303 25.27 -6.51 -14.27
CA PRO A 303 25.69 -5.36 -13.47
C PRO A 303 27.22 -5.32 -13.34
N PRO A 304 27.83 -4.11 -13.31
CA PRO A 304 29.27 -3.96 -13.11
C PRO A 304 29.68 -4.45 -11.71
N SER A 305 30.72 -5.29 -11.64
CA SER A 305 31.17 -5.95 -10.39
C SER A 305 31.85 -5.01 -9.38
N VAL A 306 32.38 -3.89 -9.85
CA VAL A 306 33.11 -2.90 -9.01
C VAL A 306 32.18 -1.87 -8.36
N ILE A 307 30.90 -1.87 -8.72
CA ILE A 307 29.90 -0.93 -8.19
C ILE A 307 28.99 -1.69 -7.25
N GLU A 308 28.69 -1.06 -6.12
CA GLU A 308 27.72 -1.57 -5.17
C GLU A 308 26.39 -1.90 -5.88
N PRO A 309 25.81 -3.10 -5.69
CA PRO A 309 24.62 -3.53 -6.43
C PRO A 309 23.47 -2.52 -6.36
N TRP A 310 23.28 -1.88 -5.20
CA TRP A 310 22.23 -0.89 -4.98
C TRP A 310 22.39 0.40 -5.80
N LEU A 311 23.59 0.69 -6.31
CA LEU A 311 23.88 1.79 -7.23
C LEU A 311 23.81 1.37 -8.71
N THR A 312 23.37 0.16 -9.02
CA THR A 312 23.24 -0.31 -10.41
C THR A 312 21.78 -0.39 -10.84
N GLN A 313 21.52 -0.23 -12.13
CA GLN A 313 20.18 -0.40 -12.72
C GLN A 313 20.30 -0.86 -14.18
N SER A 314 19.56 -1.88 -14.58
CA SER A 314 19.45 -2.21 -16.00
C SER A 314 18.79 -1.05 -16.74
N ALA A 315 19.33 -0.69 -17.91
CA ALA A 315 18.71 0.28 -18.82
C ALA A 315 17.29 -0.15 -19.25
N GLY A 316 16.96 -1.44 -19.13
CA GLY A 316 15.67 -2.02 -19.48
C GLY A 316 15.58 -2.44 -20.95
N SER A 317 14.79 -3.48 -21.23
CA SER A 317 14.62 -4.03 -22.58
C SER A 317 13.39 -3.51 -23.32
N LYS A 318 12.32 -3.16 -22.58
CA LYS A 318 11.05 -2.63 -23.14
C LYS A 318 10.84 -1.15 -22.84
N SER A 319 11.54 -0.62 -21.85
CA SER A 319 11.44 0.79 -21.43
C SER A 319 12.81 1.21 -20.98
N ASP A 320 13.23 2.40 -21.41
CA ASP A 320 14.53 2.96 -21.05
C ASP A 320 14.45 3.65 -19.69
N TRP A 321 15.04 3.02 -18.67
CA TRP A 321 15.07 3.55 -17.30
C TRP A 321 16.04 4.71 -17.11
N ARG A 322 16.94 4.97 -18.09
CA ARG A 322 17.88 6.09 -18.02
C ARG A 322 17.19 7.45 -18.07
N GLN A 323 15.97 7.49 -18.60
CA GLN A 323 15.16 8.71 -18.69
C GLN A 323 14.87 9.32 -17.32
N GLU A 324 14.85 8.52 -16.24
CA GLU A 324 14.55 9.01 -14.88
C GLU A 324 15.74 9.73 -14.23
N LYS A 325 16.96 9.63 -14.81
CA LYS A 325 18.22 10.16 -14.26
C LYS A 325 18.33 9.87 -12.76
N GLU A 326 18.24 8.58 -12.40
CA GLU A 326 18.06 8.13 -11.02
C GLU A 326 19.32 8.34 -10.16
N TYR A 327 19.10 8.75 -8.91
CA TYR A 327 20.08 8.82 -7.83
C TYR A 327 19.56 8.00 -6.65
N ARG A 328 20.45 7.44 -5.83
CA ARG A 328 20.06 6.64 -4.67
C ARG A 328 20.87 6.99 -3.43
N HIS A 329 20.26 6.73 -2.28
CA HIS A 329 20.90 6.70 -0.97
C HIS A 329 20.64 5.34 -0.31
N SER A 330 21.66 4.80 0.35
CA SER A 330 21.53 3.53 1.06
C SER A 330 20.87 3.73 2.42
N GLY A 331 19.75 3.04 2.66
CA GLY A 331 18.96 3.23 3.88
C GLY A 331 18.13 4.51 3.89
N ASP A 332 17.43 4.70 5.01
CA ASP A 332 16.52 5.83 5.21
C ASP A 332 17.26 7.17 5.18
N ILE A 333 16.56 8.25 4.84
CA ILE A 333 17.08 9.63 4.94
C ILE A 333 16.29 10.37 6.00
N ASP A 334 16.98 10.82 7.04
CA ASP A 334 16.50 11.86 7.95
C ASP A 334 16.96 13.22 7.42
N PHE A 335 16.01 14.10 7.14
CA PHE A 335 16.30 15.45 6.64
C PHE A 335 15.97 16.54 7.68
N SER A 336 15.77 16.17 8.94
CA SER A 336 15.50 17.11 10.04
C SER A 336 16.62 18.13 10.28
N ALA A 337 17.87 17.75 9.98
CA ALA A 337 19.04 18.61 10.09
C ALA A 337 19.32 19.46 8.83
N ILE A 338 18.57 19.26 7.73
CA ILE A 338 18.77 20.03 6.50
C ILE A 338 18.11 21.41 6.68
N PRO A 339 18.82 22.51 6.43
CA PRO A 339 18.23 23.85 6.45
C PRO A 339 17.05 23.96 5.48
N LYS A 340 15.95 24.60 5.91
CA LYS A 340 14.71 24.68 5.11
C LYS A 340 14.90 25.36 3.75
N ASP A 341 15.82 26.31 3.64
CA ASP A 341 16.19 27.00 2.38
C ASP A 341 16.93 26.11 1.38
N ARG A 342 17.34 24.91 1.81
CA ARG A 342 17.96 23.85 1.00
C ARG A 342 16.99 22.74 0.63
N LEU A 343 15.74 22.85 1.08
CA LEU A 343 14.64 21.96 0.73
C LEU A 343 13.64 22.69 -0.16
N ALA A 344 12.96 21.93 -1.01
CA ALA A 344 11.78 22.39 -1.71
C ALA A 344 10.75 21.26 -1.75
N CYS A 345 9.48 21.59 -1.63
CA CYS A 345 8.39 20.66 -1.87
C CYS A 345 7.73 20.99 -3.22
N PHE A 346 7.18 19.98 -3.86
CA PHE A 346 6.41 20.11 -5.09
C PHE A 346 5.01 19.54 -4.84
N CYS A 347 3.97 20.27 -5.24
CA CYS A 347 2.57 19.88 -5.05
C CYS A 347 1.79 20.06 -6.35
N ARG A 348 0.61 19.45 -6.47
CA ARG A 348 -0.15 19.53 -7.72
C ARG A 348 -0.71 20.92 -7.93
N THR A 349 -1.35 21.50 -6.92
CA THR A 349 -2.08 22.78 -7.00
C THR A 349 -1.50 23.85 -6.07
N SER A 350 -1.82 25.12 -6.32
CA SER A 350 -1.42 26.23 -5.44
C SER A 350 -1.99 26.08 -4.03
N ALA A 351 -3.25 25.67 -3.90
CA ALA A 351 -3.89 25.47 -2.59
C ALA A 351 -3.14 24.42 -1.73
N GLU A 352 -2.72 23.31 -2.35
CA GLU A 352 -1.90 22.29 -1.68
C GLU A 352 -0.52 22.86 -1.30
N ALA A 353 0.09 23.65 -2.19
CA ALA A 353 1.39 24.27 -1.94
C ALA A 353 1.34 25.29 -0.79
N GLU A 354 0.31 26.12 -0.72
CA GLU A 354 0.07 27.08 0.36
C GLU A 354 -0.12 26.34 1.71
N GLN A 355 -0.95 25.31 1.74
CA GLN A 355 -1.17 24.49 2.93
C GLN A 355 0.14 23.89 3.45
N LEU A 356 0.93 23.27 2.56
CA LEU A 356 2.18 22.61 2.96
C LEU A 356 3.25 23.63 3.36
N SER A 357 3.34 24.75 2.65
CA SER A 357 4.25 25.85 2.99
C SER A 357 3.93 26.45 4.36
N ALA A 358 2.66 26.70 4.66
CA ALA A 358 2.22 27.26 5.94
C ALA A 358 2.54 26.34 7.13
N SER A 359 2.35 25.03 6.97
CA SER A 359 2.58 24.04 8.03
C SER A 359 4.06 23.70 8.25
N THR A 360 4.87 23.70 7.18
CA THR A 360 6.26 23.25 7.24
C THR A 360 7.27 24.40 7.27
N GLY A 361 6.91 25.57 6.73
CA GLY A 361 7.82 26.69 6.45
C GLY A 361 8.87 26.37 5.38
N ILE A 362 8.67 25.32 4.58
CA ILE A 362 9.53 24.96 3.45
C ILE A 362 8.92 25.51 2.17
N ARG A 363 9.76 26.05 1.28
CA ARG A 363 9.31 26.53 -0.03
C ARG A 363 8.59 25.40 -0.76
N THR A 364 7.35 25.64 -1.14
CA THR A 364 6.53 24.66 -1.86
C THR A 364 6.10 25.25 -3.20
N VAL A 365 6.34 24.52 -4.28
CA VAL A 365 6.10 24.97 -5.65
C VAL A 365 4.95 24.16 -6.26
N PRO A 366 3.86 24.80 -6.74
CA PRO A 366 2.74 24.11 -7.36
C PRO A 366 3.01 23.81 -8.84
N PHE A 367 2.53 22.64 -9.33
CA PHE A 367 2.54 22.28 -10.74
C PHE A 367 1.58 23.15 -11.56
N THR A 368 0.37 23.35 -11.06
CA THR A 368 -0.69 24.15 -11.68
C THR A 368 -1.27 25.14 -10.70
N ASP A 369 -1.89 26.20 -11.20
CA ASP A 369 -2.58 27.19 -10.38
C ASP A 369 -3.70 26.60 -9.50
#